data_AF-A0AAV5UJ52-F1
#
_entry.id   AF-A0AAV5UJ52-F1
#
_cell.length_a   1.000
_cell.length_b   1.000
_cell.length_c   1.000
_cell.angle_alpha   90.00
_cell.angle_beta   90.00
_cell.angle_gamma   90.00
#
_symmetry.space_group_name_H-M   'P 1'
#
loop_
_entity.id
_entity.type
_entity.pdbx_description
1 polymer ?
#
loop_
_entity_poly.entity_id
_entity_poly.type
_entity_poly.pdbx_seq_one_letter_code
_entity_poly.pdbx_strand_id
1 'polypeptide(L)'
;CPSACVACGSSASGYNYEAPSCLPCKTFFRRKVLEEKDYRTCLKGERCSKEKSIRSCRSCRLDRCISGGMNPLLINGLQNIDSNPVVLRFLQKSVD
;
A
#
# COMPACT_ATOMS: atom_id res chain seq x y z
N CYS A 1 -12.00 -16.60 -4.99
CA CYS A 1 -11.83 -15.36 -4.20
C CYS A 1 -10.42 -15.36 -3.61
N PRO A 2 -9.67 -14.25 -3.64
CA PRO A 2 -8.30 -14.26 -3.13
C PRO A 2 -8.28 -14.63 -1.64
N SER A 3 -7.32 -15.47 -1.24
CA SER A 3 -7.22 -15.96 0.14
C SER A 3 -6.30 -15.13 1.02
N ALA A 4 -5.32 -14.42 0.46
CA ALA A 4 -4.28 -13.71 1.21
C ALA A 4 -4.08 -12.27 0.74
N CYS A 5 -3.89 -11.36 1.69
CA CYS A 5 -3.56 -9.95 1.47
C CYS A 5 -2.10 -9.81 1.02
N VAL A 6 -1.86 -9.13 -0.10
CA VAL A 6 -0.50 -8.91 -0.65
C VAL A 6 0.42 -8.21 0.35
N ALA A 7 -0.12 -7.25 1.10
CA ALA A 7 0.66 -6.39 1.99
C ALA A 7 1.03 -7.02 3.34
N CYS A 8 0.13 -7.78 3.97
CA CYS A 8 0.32 -8.30 5.34
C CYS A 8 0.10 -9.81 5.49
N GLY A 9 -0.35 -10.51 4.45
CA GLY A 9 -0.60 -11.96 4.48
C GLY A 9 -1.80 -12.41 5.31
N SER A 10 -2.58 -11.50 5.90
CA SER A 10 -3.87 -11.84 6.52
C SER A 10 -4.90 -12.24 5.47
N SER A 11 -6.01 -12.85 5.88
CA SER A 11 -7.12 -13.19 4.98
C SER A 11 -7.57 -11.98 4.17
N ALA A 12 -7.58 -12.10 2.85
CA ALA A 12 -8.10 -11.06 1.99
C ALA A 12 -9.62 -11.02 2.10
N SER A 13 -10.18 -9.81 2.04
CA SER A 13 -11.64 -9.62 1.97
C SER A 13 -12.13 -9.51 0.52
N GLY A 14 -11.20 -9.53 -0.45
CA GLY A 14 -11.46 -9.34 -1.87
C GLY A 14 -10.31 -8.60 -2.54
N TYR A 15 -10.55 -8.14 -3.76
CA TYR A 15 -9.68 -7.19 -4.45
C TYR A 15 -10.02 -5.77 -4.00
N ASN A 16 -9.02 -4.99 -3.58
CA ASN A 16 -9.20 -3.57 -3.33
C ASN A 16 -8.08 -2.81 -4.01
N TYR A 17 -8.47 -1.85 -4.86
CA TYR A 17 -7.53 -1.13 -5.73
C TYR A 17 -6.69 -2.11 -6.56
N GLU A 18 -7.36 -3.02 -7.27
CA GLU A 18 -6.78 -4.05 -8.15
C GLU A 18 -5.96 -5.18 -7.51
N ALA A 19 -5.64 -5.13 -6.21
CA ALA A 19 -4.89 -6.20 -5.56
C ALA A 19 -5.67 -6.94 -4.45
N PRO A 20 -5.40 -8.24 -4.24
CA PRO A 20 -5.86 -8.98 -3.07
C PRO A 20 -5.47 -8.30 -1.76
N SER A 21 -6.45 -7.83 -0.99
CA SER A 21 -6.14 -7.15 0.28
C SER A 21 -7.20 -7.37 1.36
N CYS A 22 -6.79 -7.25 2.61
CA CYS A 22 -7.71 -7.18 3.75
C CYS A 22 -8.23 -5.74 3.96
N LEU A 23 -9.35 -5.59 4.68
CA LEU A 23 -9.92 -4.27 5.00
C LEU A 23 -8.94 -3.31 5.70
N PRO A 24 -8.12 -3.74 6.68
CA PRO A 24 -7.13 -2.86 7.27
C PRO A 24 -6.11 -2.30 6.27
N CYS A 25 -5.65 -3.13 5.31
CA CYS A 25 -4.71 -2.67 4.28
C CYS A 25 -5.39 -1.77 3.24
N LYS A 26 -6.65 -2.06 2.89
CA LYS A 26 -7.48 -1.15 2.07
C LYS A 26 -7.56 0.24 2.69
N THR A 27 -7.95 0.34 3.96
CA THR A 27 -8.11 1.63 4.65
C THR A 27 -6.76 2.33 4.85
N PHE A 28 -5.71 1.57 5.21
CA PHE A 28 -4.36 2.11 5.33
C PHE A 28 -3.87 2.73 4.02
N PHE A 29 -3.96 2.00 2.91
CA PHE A 29 -3.50 2.45 1.60
C PHE A 29 -4.23 3.71 1.16
N ARG A 30 -5.57 3.72 1.25
CA ARG A 30 -6.40 4.90 0.93
C ARG A 30 -5.96 6.14 1.71
N ARG A 31 -5.79 6.01 3.03
CA ARG A 31 -5.37 7.13 3.88
C ARG A 31 -4.00 7.65 3.47
N LYS A 32 -3.05 6.79 3.10
CA LYS A 32 -1.71 7.26 2.72
C LYS A 32 -1.66 8.00 1.42
N VAL A 33 -2.42 7.53 0.44
CA VAL A 33 -2.55 8.20 -0.84
C VAL A 33 -3.22 9.57 -0.66
N LEU A 34 -4.34 9.65 0.05
CA LEU A 34 -5.06 10.91 0.25
C LEU A 34 -4.33 11.89 1.19
N GLU A 35 -3.55 11.42 2.16
CA GLU A 35 -2.72 12.27 3.02
C GLU A 35 -1.40 12.68 2.34
N GLU A 36 -1.11 12.20 1.13
CA GLU A 36 0.17 12.39 0.42
C GLU A 36 1.39 11.97 1.29
N LYS A 37 1.20 10.98 2.17
CA LYS A 37 2.22 10.52 3.12
C LYS A 37 2.92 9.27 2.63
N ASP A 38 4.02 9.48 1.91
CA ASP A 38 4.98 8.42 1.63
C ASP A 38 5.93 8.24 2.81
N TYR A 39 5.86 7.07 3.44
CA TYR A 39 6.77 6.70 4.51
C TYR A 39 8.10 6.24 3.90
N ARG A 40 8.98 7.20 3.64
CA ARG A 40 10.29 6.95 3.03
C ARG A 40 11.30 6.26 3.95
N THR A 41 11.05 6.24 5.26
CA THR A 41 12.05 5.74 6.23
C THR A 41 11.49 4.60 7.06
N CYS A 42 12.15 3.45 6.94
CA CYS A 42 12.02 2.33 7.86
C CYS A 42 13.16 2.37 8.88
N LEU A 43 12.84 2.34 10.18
CA LEU A 43 13.84 2.31 11.27
C LEU A 43 14.61 0.98 11.37
N LYS A 44 14.21 -0.04 10.61
CA LYS A 44 14.81 -1.38 10.61
C LYS A 44 15.46 -1.73 9.25
N GLY A 45 15.82 -0.73 8.45
CA GLY A 45 16.53 -0.93 7.17
C GLY A 45 15.69 -1.62 6.08
N GLU A 46 14.42 -1.23 5.95
CA GLU A 46 13.48 -1.65 4.88
C GLU A 46 13.17 -3.16 4.76
N ARG A 47 13.71 -3.99 5.65
CA ARG A 47 13.55 -5.46 5.65
C ARG A 47 12.53 -5.97 6.66
N CYS A 48 11.56 -5.14 7.07
CA CYS A 48 10.54 -5.60 8.03
C CYS A 48 9.71 -6.74 7.42
N SER A 49 9.48 -7.80 8.18
CA SER A 49 8.62 -8.92 7.75
C SER A 49 7.14 -8.50 7.64
N LYS A 50 6.31 -9.38 7.05
CA LYS A 50 4.85 -9.20 7.00
C LYS A 50 4.28 -9.39 8.41
N GLU A 51 4.17 -8.31 9.16
CA GLU A 51 3.53 -8.31 10.47
C GLU A 51 2.02 -8.04 10.32
N LYS A 52 1.20 -8.89 10.94
CA LYS A 52 -0.27 -8.74 10.99
C LYS A 52 -0.72 -7.63 11.98
N SER A 53 0.23 -6.91 12.58
CA SER A 53 -0.02 -5.90 13.62
C SER A 53 -0.32 -4.52 13.03
N ILE A 54 -1.16 -3.74 13.71
CA ILE A 54 -1.34 -2.31 13.41
C ILE A 54 -0.06 -1.49 13.65
N ARG A 55 0.86 -2.00 14.48
CA ARG A 55 2.16 -1.40 14.76
C ARG A 55 3.24 -1.78 13.73
N SER A 56 2.87 -2.52 12.69
CA SER A 56 3.79 -2.86 11.59
C SER A 56 4.43 -1.61 11.01
N CYS A 57 5.70 -1.70 10.61
CA CYS A 57 6.40 -0.61 9.94
C CYS A 57 5.58 -0.05 8.77
N ARG A 58 5.23 1.24 8.85
CA ARG A 58 4.33 1.88 7.89
C ARG A 58 4.97 2.06 6.51
N SER A 59 6.28 2.31 6.48
CA SER A 59 7.11 2.32 5.26
C SER A 59 7.00 0.97 4.56
N CYS A 60 7.59 -0.10 5.11
CA CYS A 60 7.54 -1.43 4.52
C CYS A 60 6.10 -1.93 4.22
N ARG A 61 5.09 -1.54 5.01
CA ARG A 61 3.70 -1.88 4.71
C ARG A 61 3.19 -1.20 3.44
N LEU A 62 3.46 0.10 3.26
CA LEU A 62 3.08 0.84 2.05
C LEU A 62 3.82 0.28 0.83
N ASP A 63 5.11 -0.02 0.97
CA ASP A 63 5.94 -0.65 -0.08
C ASP A 63 5.32 -1.95 -0.58
N ARG A 64 4.86 -2.79 0.34
CA ARG A 64 4.21 -4.06 0.00
C ARG A 64 2.81 -3.88 -0.56
N CYS A 65 2.09 -2.81 -0.21
CA CYS A 65 0.84 -2.47 -0.90
C CYS A 65 1.13 -2.15 -2.36
N ILE A 66 2.07 -1.24 -2.63
CA ILE A 66 2.44 -0.79 -3.98
C ILE A 66 3.02 -1.96 -4.79
N SER A 67 4.04 -2.64 -4.27
CA SER A 67 4.69 -3.77 -4.94
C SER A 67 3.76 -4.98 -5.07
N GLY A 68 2.68 -5.04 -4.29
CA GLY A 68 1.63 -6.04 -4.38
C GLY A 68 0.53 -5.69 -5.39
N GLY A 69 0.65 -4.57 -6.11
CA GLY A 69 -0.27 -4.14 -7.15
C GLY A 69 -1.45 -3.29 -6.66
N MET A 70 -1.42 -2.74 -5.44
CA MET A 70 -2.46 -1.79 -5.03
C MET A 70 -2.31 -0.49 -5.82
N ASN A 71 -3.29 -0.19 -6.66
CA ASN A 71 -3.23 0.95 -7.59
C ASN A 71 -3.81 2.24 -6.96
N PRO A 72 -2.99 3.27 -6.70
CA PRO A 72 -3.46 4.51 -6.08
C PRO A 72 -4.39 5.32 -6.98
N LEU A 73 -4.34 5.13 -8.31
CA LEU A 73 -5.19 5.85 -9.27
C LEU A 73 -6.68 5.46 -9.16
N LEU A 74 -6.99 4.34 -8.51
CA LEU A 74 -8.37 3.89 -8.27
C LEU A 74 -8.99 4.45 -6.99
N ILE A 75 -8.31 5.37 -6.31
CA ILE A 75 -8.83 5.99 -5.08
C ILE A 75 -9.71 7.19 -5.44
N ASN A 76 -10.99 7.08 -5.09
CA ASN A 76 -11.93 8.20 -5.18
C ASN A 76 -11.47 9.37 -4.28
N GLY A 77 -11.47 10.57 -4.87
CA GLY A 77 -11.05 11.80 -4.20
C GLY A 77 -9.54 12.06 -4.22
N LEU A 78 -8.77 11.28 -4.99
CA LEU A 78 -7.37 11.60 -5.25
C LEU A 78 -7.25 12.95 -5.96
N GLN A 79 -6.48 13.84 -5.38
CA GLN A 79 -6.06 15.12 -5.96
C GLN A 79 -4.53 15.09 -6.17
N ASN A 80 -4.00 16.05 -6.94
CA ASN A 80 -2.56 16.22 -7.11
C ASN A 80 -1.83 14.98 -7.63
N ILE A 81 -2.40 14.29 -8.62
CA ILE A 81 -1.89 13.00 -9.14
C ILE A 81 -0.39 13.08 -9.47
N ASP A 82 0.02 14.14 -10.18
CA ASP A 82 1.38 14.32 -10.69
C ASP A 82 2.42 14.64 -9.60
N SER A 83 1.99 15.12 -8.44
CA SER A 83 2.87 15.46 -7.31
C SER A 83 2.69 14.56 -6.10
N ASN A 84 1.70 13.64 -6.12
CA ASN A 84 1.46 12.73 -5.02
C ASN A 84 2.61 11.72 -4.89
N PRO A 85 3.34 11.71 -3.78
CA PRO A 85 4.54 10.88 -3.65
C PRO A 85 4.22 9.39 -3.65
N VAL A 86 3.02 8.98 -3.24
CA VAL A 86 2.59 7.58 -3.28
C VAL A 86 2.25 7.15 -4.72
N VAL A 87 1.66 8.04 -5.52
CA VAL A 87 1.39 7.79 -6.95
C VAL A 87 2.69 7.69 -7.72
N LEU A 88 3.59 8.67 -7.55
CA LEU A 88 4.91 8.66 -8.20
C LEU A 88 5.68 7.37 -7.90
N ARG A 89 5.62 6.91 -6.65
CA ARG A 89 6.24 5.66 -6.23
C ARG A 89 5.61 4.42 -6.85
N PHE A 90 4.28 4.42 -7.04
CA PHE A 90 3.60 3.36 -7.77
C PHE A 90 4.01 3.33 -9.24
N LEU A 91 4.01 4.49 -9.92
CA LEU A 91 4.39 4.59 -11.32
C LEU A 91 5.84 4.16 -11.57
N GLN A 92 6.76 4.48 -10.66
CA GLN A 92 8.15 4.01 -10.72
C GLN A 92 8.26 2.48 -10.68
N LYS A 93 7.38 1.79 -9.96
CA LYS A 93 7.38 0.32 -9.84
C LYS A 93 6.67 -0.40 -10.98
N SER A 94 5.91 0.31 -11.80
CA SER A 94 5.18 -0.28 -12.95
C SER A 94 6.05 -0.44 -14.19
N VAL A 95 7.30 0.05 -14.16
CA VAL A 95 8.25 0.03 -15.29
C VAL A 95 9.27 -1.11 -15.16
N ASP A 96 9.33 -1.77 -14.00
CA ASP A 96 10.17 -2.93 -13.70
C ASP A 96 9.38 -4.25 -13.81
#